data_AF-A0ABD0NQ17-F1
#
_entry.id   AF-A0ABD0NQ17-F1
#
_cell.length_a   1.000
_cell.length_b   1.000
_cell.length_c   1.000
_cell.angle_alpha   90.00
_cell.angle_beta   90.00
_cell.angle_gamma   90.00
#
_symmetry.space_group_name_H-M   'P 1'
#
loop_
_entity.id
_entity.type
_entity.pdbx_description
1 polymer ?
#
loop_
_entity_poly.entity_id
_entity_poly.type
_entity_poly.pdbx_seq_one_letter_code
_entity_poly.pdbx_strand_id
1 'polypeptide(L)' 'ALFRSSALPALLLYRGGELVGNLVRVSDQLGDDFYATDVEALLQEYGLLPEKYTQPNTHSSIRNAAVTHPCDSDSDLDID' A
#
# COMPACT_ATOMS: atom_id res chain seq x y z
N ALA A 1 33.23 8.39 -1.61
CA ALA A 1 31.77 8.22 -1.49
C ALA A 1 31.47 6.81 -0.98
N LEU A 2 30.46 6.63 -0.11
CA LEU A 2 30.13 5.34 0.51
C LEU A 2 29.37 4.38 -0.44
N PHE A 3 28.75 4.90 -1.50
CA PHE A 3 28.16 4.10 -2.57
C PHE A 3 29.12 4.03 -3.77
N ARG A 4 29.58 2.82 -4.08
CA ARG A 4 30.36 2.53 -5.29
C ARG A 4 29.40 2.25 -6.44
N SER A 5 29.81 2.51 -7.69
CA SER A 5 28.97 2.21 -8.86
C SER A 5 28.55 0.74 -8.92
N SER A 6 29.39 -0.16 -8.43
CA SER A 6 29.09 -1.60 -8.31
C SER A 6 28.01 -1.94 -7.29
N ALA A 7 27.54 -0.99 -6.49
CA ALA A 7 26.52 -1.18 -5.46
C ALA A 7 25.20 -0.44 -5.79
N LEU A 8 25.12 0.20 -6.96
CA LEU A 8 23.97 0.98 -7.38
C LEU A 8 23.12 0.23 -8.42
N PRO A 9 21.83 0.56 -8.53
CA PRO A 9 21.05 1.45 -7.65
C PRO A 9 20.79 0.82 -6.29
N ALA A 10 20.81 1.63 -5.22
CA ALA A 10 20.52 1.20 -3.86
C ALA A 10 19.26 1.88 -3.32
N LEU A 11 18.41 1.14 -2.61
CA LEU A 11 17.19 1.62 -1.97
C LEU A 11 17.32 1.45 -0.45
N LEU A 12 17.27 2.57 0.28
CA LEU A 12 17.32 2.59 1.73
C LEU A 12 15.94 2.89 2.29
N LEU A 13 15.50 2.13 3.28
CA LEU A 13 14.21 2.28 3.93
C LEU A 13 14.41 2.61 5.39
N TYR A 14 13.66 3.61 5.86
CA TYR A 14 13.73 4.08 7.24
C TYR A 14 12.35 4.07 7.90
N ARG A 15 12.32 3.77 9.20
CA ARG A 15 11.12 3.85 10.04
C ARG A 15 11.52 4.40 11.40
N GLY A 16 10.87 5.47 11.85
CA GLY A 16 11.17 6.07 13.16
C GLY A 16 12.60 6.59 13.31
N GLY A 17 13.29 6.94 12.21
CA GLY A 17 14.70 7.33 12.22
C GLY A 17 15.70 6.17 12.15
N GLU A 18 15.22 4.92 12.22
CA GLU A 18 16.05 3.73 12.10
C GLU A 18 16.07 3.19 10.66
N LEU A 19 17.23 2.68 10.22
CA LEU A 19 17.36 2.00 8.94
C LEU A 19 16.77 0.59 9.05
N VAL A 20 15.67 0.34 8.35
CA VAL A 20 14.94 -0.94 8.38
C VAL A 20 15.15 -1.79 7.13
N GLY A 21 15.70 -1.21 6.06
CA GLY A 21 16.03 -1.95 4.85
C GLY A 21 17.13 -1.26 4.03
N ASN A 22 18.00 -2.06 3.42
CA ASN A 22 19.04 -1.59 2.51
C ASN A 22 19.18 -2.57 1.34
N LEU A 23 18.49 -2.29 0.25
CA LEU A 23 18.52 -3.11 -0.95
C LEU A 23 19.60 -2.56 -1.88
N VAL A 24 20.70 -3.29 -2.01
CA VAL A 24 21.86 -2.94 -2.84
C VAL A 24 21.71 -3.59 -4.21
N ARG A 25 22.02 -2.87 -5.29
CA ARG A 25 21.79 -3.30 -6.68
C ARG A 25 20.37 -3.82 -6.90
N VAL A 26 19.37 -3.03 -6.55
CA VAL A 26 17.95 -3.44 -6.65
C VAL A 26 17.55 -3.84 -8.08
N SER A 27 18.24 -3.32 -9.09
CA SER A 27 18.09 -3.71 -10.50
C SER A 27 18.40 -5.18 -10.78
N ASP A 28 19.23 -5.86 -9.98
CA ASP A 28 19.53 -7.28 -10.18
C ASP A 28 18.29 -8.17 -9.93
N GLN A 29 17.36 -7.68 -9.09
CA GLN A 29 16.10 -8.38 -8.78
C GLN A 29 14.98 -7.94 -9.71
N LEU A 30 14.93 -6.65 -10.07
CA LEU A 30 13.86 -6.07 -10.89
C LEU A 30 14.08 -6.24 -12.40
N GLY A 31 15.32 -6.39 -12.85
CA GLY A 31 15.69 -6.37 -14.26
C GLY A 31 15.79 -4.96 -14.84
N ASP A 32 16.00 -4.87 -16.16
CA ASP A 32 16.24 -3.61 -16.88
C ASP A 32 14.94 -2.84 -17.19
N ASP A 33 13.82 -3.54 -17.37
CA ASP A 33 12.50 -2.96 -17.67
C ASP A 33 11.51 -3.31 -16.55
N PHE A 34 11.50 -2.50 -15.50
CA PHE A 34 10.59 -2.65 -14.37
C PHE A 34 9.70 -1.43 -14.19
N TYR A 35 8.54 -1.65 -13.59
CA TYR A 35 7.53 -0.65 -13.32
C TYR A 35 7.20 -0.58 -11.81
N ALA A 36 6.32 0.35 -11.44
CA ALA A 36 5.94 0.56 -10.05
C ALA A 36 5.39 -0.72 -9.38
N THR A 37 4.70 -1.57 -10.13
CA THR A 37 4.16 -2.85 -9.66
C THR A 37 5.24 -3.84 -9.26
N ASP A 38 6.36 -3.87 -9.98
CA ASP A 38 7.47 -4.78 -9.69
C ASP A 38 8.21 -4.35 -8.44
N VAL A 39 8.40 -3.04 -8.27
CA VAL A 39 8.95 -2.45 -7.04
C VAL A 39 8.02 -2.69 -5.85
N GLU A 40 6.71 -2.52 -6.04
CA GLU A 40 5.71 -2.79 -5.00
C GLU A 40 5.76 -4.26 -4.56
N ALA A 41 5.74 -5.19 -5.52
CA ALA A 41 5.82 -6.62 -5.24
C ALA A 41 7.11 -6.98 -4.47
N LEU A 42 8.26 -6.44 -4.92
CA LEU A 42 9.54 -6.62 -4.25
C LEU A 42 9.49 -6.14 -2.79
N LEU A 43 9.03 -4.91 -2.56
CA LEU A 43 8.95 -4.36 -1.21
C LEU A 43 7.94 -5.09 -0.32
N GLN A 44 6.87 -5.63 -0.91
CA GLN A 44 5.90 -6.45 -0.20
C GLN A 44 6.47 -7.80 0.20
N GLU A 45 7.29 -8.44 -0.66
CA GLU A 45 8.00 -9.68 -0.34
C GLU A 45 8.93 -9.51 0.87
N TYR A 46 9.60 -8.36 0.97
CA TYR A 46 10.43 -8.04 2.14
C TYR A 46 9.63 -7.57 3.38
N GLY A 47 8.30 -7.49 3.31
CA GLY A 47 7.46 -6.99 4.41
C GLY A 47 7.68 -5.51 4.73
N LEU A 48 8.18 -4.74 3.74
CA LEU A 48 8.55 -3.34 3.89
C LEU A 48 7.41 -2.37 3.57
N LEU A 49 6.34 -2.87 2.96
CA LEU A 49 5.11 -2.14 2.77
C LEU A 49 4.09 -2.52 3.85
N PRO A 50 3.32 -1.55 4.38
CA PRO A 50 2.10 -1.87 5.11
C PRO A 50 1.19 -2.72 4.22
N GLU A 51 0.45 -3.66 4.81
CA GLU A 51 -0.64 -4.33 4.08
C GLU A 51 -1.56 -3.25 3.51
N LYS A 52 -1.93 -3.39 2.23
CA LYS A 52 -3.00 -2.56 1.65
C LYS A 52 -4.20 -2.79 2.53
N TYR A 53 -4.51 -1.84 3.39
CA TYR A 53 -5.69 -1.87 4.22
C TYR A 53 -6.86 -2.20 3.28
N THR A 54 -7.38 -3.43 3.37
CA THR A 54 -8.81 -3.62 3.27
C THR A 54 -9.34 -2.70 4.35
N GLN A 55 -9.59 -1.45 4.01
CA GLN A 55 -10.38 -0.60 4.87
C GLN A 55 -11.69 -1.37 4.95
N PRO A 56 -12.07 -2.01 6.08
CA PRO A 56 -13.49 -2.15 6.28
C PRO A 56 -13.98 -0.72 6.23
N ASN A 57 -14.95 -0.47 5.37
CA ASN A 57 -15.57 0.82 5.16
C ASN A 57 -16.28 1.23 6.46
N THR A 58 -15.54 1.46 7.55
CA THR A 58 -16.05 2.02 8.79
C THR A 58 -16.03 3.52 8.59
N HIS A 59 -16.82 3.98 7.62
CA HIS A 59 -17.54 5.21 7.83
C HIS A 59 -18.31 4.97 9.12
N SER A 60 -17.77 5.46 10.24
CA SER A 60 -18.49 5.48 11.50
C SER A 60 -19.72 6.35 11.27
N SER A 61 -20.81 5.72 10.82
CA SER A 61 -22.12 6.34 10.81
C SER A 61 -22.43 6.59 12.27
N ILE A 62 -22.31 7.85 12.70
CA ILE A 62 -22.83 8.27 14.00
C ILE A 62 -24.34 8.14 13.89
N ARG A 63 -24.87 6.97 14.23
CA ARG A 63 -26.30 6.77 14.42
C ARG A 63 -26.64 7.30 15.80
N ASN A 64 -27.21 8.50 15.87
CA ASN A 64 -27.87 8.97 17.09
C ASN A 64 -28.88 7.90 17.51
N ALA A 65 -28.86 7.48 18.78
CA ALA A 65 -29.63 6.34 19.32
C ALA A 65 -31.16 6.57 19.39
N ALA A 66 -31.71 7.45 18.57
CA ALA A 66 -33.12 7.86 18.61
C ALA A 66 -33.76 7.89 17.23
N VAL A 67 -33.60 6.85 16.41
CA VAL A 67 -34.47 6.62 15.24
C VAL A 67 -34.58 5.10 14.99
N THR A 68 -35.54 4.45 15.63
CA THR A 68 -36.09 3.17 15.15
C THR A 68 -37.08 3.47 14.03
N HIS A 69 -36.66 3.28 12.77
CA HIS A 69 -37.57 3.03 11.67
C HIS A 69 -36.89 2.03 10.70
N PRO A 70 -37.38 0.78 10.59
CA PRO A 70 -37.02 -0.07 9.47
C PRO A 70 -37.77 0.44 8.25
N CYS A 71 -37.05 1.09 7.34
CA CYS A 71 -37.57 1.46 6.03
C CYS A 71 -36.76 0.69 4.99
N ASP A 72 -37.18 -0.55 4.77
CA ASP A 72 -36.93 -1.23 3.51
C ASP A 72 -37.50 -0.32 2.41
N SER A 73 -36.63 0.31 1.62
CA SER A 73 -37.03 1.01 0.41
C SER A 73 -36.09 0.56 -0.69
N ASP A 74 -36.49 -0.60 -1.21
CA ASP A 74 -36.35 -1.02 -2.59
C ASP A 74 -36.56 0.18 -3.50
N SER A 75 -35.55 0.58 -4.25
CA SER A 75 -35.67 1.57 -5.31
C SER A 75 -34.62 1.25 -6.35
N ASP A 76 -34.89 0.15 -7.06
CA ASP A 76 -34.40 -0.11 -8.41
C ASP A 76 -34.54 1.17 -9.25
N LEU A 77 -33.42 1.63 -9.80
CA LEU A 77 -33.41 2.68 -10.82
C LEU A 77 -32.97 2.04 -12.13
N ASP A 78 -33.95 1.59 -12.92
CA ASP A 78 -33.80 1.44 -14.36
C ASP A 78 -33.60 2.83 -14.97
N ILE A 79 -32.47 3.04 -15.65
CA ILE A 79 -32.18 4.25 -16.42
C ILE A 79 -32.44 3.97 -17.91
N ASP A 80 -33.41 4.71 -18.48
CA ASP A 80 -33.76 4.77 -19.90
C ASP A 80 -32.58 5.26 -20.78
#